data_AF-A0A521SLY3-F1
#
_entry.id   AF-A0A521SLY3-F1
#
_cell.length_a   1.000
_cell.length_b   1.000
_cell.length_c   1.000
_cell.angle_alpha   90.00
_cell.angle_beta   90.00
_cell.angle_gamma   90.00
#
_symmetry.space_group_name_H-M   'P 1'
#
loop_
_entity.id
_entity.type
_entity.pdbx_description
1 polymer ?
#
loop_
_entity_poly.entity_id
_entity_poly.type
_entity_poly.pdbx_seq_one_letter_code
_entity_poly.pdbx_strand_id
1 'polypeptide(L)'
;MRSKLFWVLVPLLLLATAVAWAATPGSGIKGTDHDFSAKGGGVGLCTFCHTPHRAISTRLLWNHTLSTATYTWQDQNETIGGTKLPTIAQSWTGPTKYCLSCHDGSVAVGDVNWWLEGKPVPLDNTKHAWPDPANVGATGGTLGNMSGNHPVAVPYPYQQAKNSYNSVTTGDGVIISEFVADPGANKIRLFNDTGTLVRAGAVAGKTGIECSSCHDPHNGSTAEDIYFLRGKVKGDSLPYICLKCHSK
;
A
#
# COMPACT_ATOMS: atom_id res chain seq x y z
N MET A 1 22.22 69.90 21.70
CA MET A 1 22.44 68.49 22.08
C MET A 1 21.15 67.71 21.86
N ARG A 2 21.25 66.54 21.19
CA ARG A 2 20.24 65.47 21.04
C ARG A 2 19.06 65.79 20.09
N SER A 3 18.64 64.97 19.13
CA SER A 3 19.12 63.74 18.48
C SER A 3 18.21 63.54 17.25
N LYS A 4 18.77 63.32 16.05
CA LYS A 4 17.97 62.99 14.85
C LYS A 4 17.57 61.50 14.91
N LEU A 5 16.28 61.23 14.98
CA LEU A 5 15.72 59.87 14.98
C LEU A 5 15.58 59.41 13.52
N PHE A 6 16.54 58.61 13.04
CA PHE A 6 16.44 57.94 11.74
C PHE A 6 15.58 56.69 11.88
N TRP A 7 14.40 56.70 11.24
CA TRP A 7 13.59 55.50 11.06
C TRP A 7 14.22 54.65 9.95
N VAL A 8 14.95 53.61 10.34
CA VAL A 8 15.37 52.54 9.42
C VAL A 8 14.23 51.52 9.35
N LEU A 9 13.46 51.57 8.26
CA LEU A 9 12.54 50.50 7.89
C LEU A 9 13.37 49.30 7.41
N VAL A 10 13.52 48.30 8.28
CA VAL A 10 14.06 46.99 7.92
C VAL A 10 12.93 46.20 7.26
N PRO A 11 13.05 45.74 6.00
CA PRO A 11 12.10 44.78 5.48
C PRO A 11 12.37 43.45 6.17
N LEU A 12 11.45 43.04 7.03
CA LEU A 12 11.45 41.73 7.67
C LEU A 12 11.21 40.68 6.58
N LEU A 13 12.30 40.14 6.02
CA LEU A 13 12.25 39.01 5.10
C LEU A 13 11.78 37.79 5.91
N LEU A 14 10.46 37.57 5.95
CA LEU A 14 9.86 36.34 6.45
C LEU A 14 10.36 35.19 5.58
N LEU A 15 11.44 34.52 6.01
CA LEU A 15 11.76 33.18 5.53
C LEU A 15 10.59 32.29 5.93
N ALA A 16 9.65 32.11 5.01
CA ALA A 16 8.71 31.01 5.07
C ALA A 16 9.56 29.73 5.06
N THR A 17 9.70 29.11 6.23
CA THR A 17 10.17 27.73 6.32
C THR A 17 9.14 26.89 5.58
N ALA A 18 9.40 26.61 4.30
CA ALA A 18 8.70 25.58 3.57
C ALA A 18 8.96 24.27 4.31
N VAL A 19 8.00 23.85 5.13
CA VAL A 19 7.95 22.53 5.74
C VAL A 19 7.64 21.56 4.60
N ALA A 20 8.64 21.27 3.78
CA ALA A 20 8.59 20.26 2.74
C ALA A 20 8.87 18.89 3.38
N TRP A 21 7.85 18.27 3.95
CA TRP A 21 7.94 16.92 4.56
C TRP A 21 7.10 15.89 3.80
N ALA A 22 6.81 16.12 2.53
CA ALA A 22 6.39 15.04 1.64
C ALA A 22 7.59 14.64 0.80
N ALA A 23 8.08 13.41 0.96
CA ALA A 23 9.09 12.89 0.05
C ALA A 23 8.55 12.96 -1.38
N THR A 24 9.39 13.43 -2.29
CA THR A 24 9.05 13.48 -3.71
C THR A 24 8.79 12.06 -4.22
N PRO A 25 7.74 11.82 -5.02
CA PRO A 25 7.54 10.52 -5.67
C PRO A 25 8.81 10.11 -6.42
N GLY A 26 9.27 8.89 -6.19
CA GLY A 26 10.48 8.36 -6.84
C GLY A 26 11.81 8.59 -6.13
N SER A 27 11.83 9.22 -4.95
CA SER A 27 13.07 9.47 -4.21
C SER A 27 13.46 8.37 -3.21
N GLY A 28 12.77 7.24 -3.20
CA GLY A 28 12.94 6.22 -2.16
C GLY A 28 12.19 6.58 -0.87
N ILE A 29 12.29 5.70 0.13
CA ILE A 29 11.54 5.82 1.39
C ILE A 29 12.25 6.63 2.49
N LYS A 30 13.51 7.04 2.28
CA LYS A 30 14.26 7.82 3.28
C LYS A 30 13.57 9.17 3.53
N GLY A 31 13.36 9.53 4.80
CA GLY A 31 12.65 10.73 5.22
C GLY A 31 11.13 10.70 5.03
N THR A 32 10.55 9.56 4.65
CA THR A 32 9.09 9.37 4.62
C THR A 32 8.57 8.89 5.96
N ASP A 33 7.25 8.78 6.12
CA ASP A 33 6.63 8.11 7.27
C ASP A 33 7.03 6.63 7.40
N HIS A 34 7.52 6.02 6.32
CA HIS A 34 8.05 4.66 6.31
C HIS A 34 9.57 4.60 6.56
N ASP A 35 10.22 5.74 6.88
CA ASP A 35 11.59 5.77 7.38
C ASP A 35 11.60 5.56 8.90
N PHE A 36 11.70 4.30 9.30
CA PHE A 36 11.75 3.92 10.71
C PHE A 36 13.18 3.80 11.26
N SER A 37 14.21 4.14 10.46
CA SER A 37 15.61 3.94 10.83
C SER A 37 16.01 4.67 12.12
N ALA A 38 15.35 5.79 12.42
CA ALA A 38 15.54 6.57 13.64
C ALA A 38 14.72 6.07 14.85
N LYS A 39 13.71 5.22 14.65
CA LYS A 39 12.74 4.84 15.70
C LYS A 39 13.12 3.57 16.48
N GLY A 40 13.98 2.71 15.93
CA GLY A 40 14.26 1.38 16.47
C GLY A 40 15.73 1.09 16.79
N GLY A 41 16.43 2.00 17.46
CA GLY A 41 17.81 1.73 17.92
C GLY A 41 18.88 1.67 16.82
N GLY A 42 18.66 2.30 15.67
CA GLY A 42 19.64 2.40 14.58
C GLY A 42 19.65 1.20 13.61
N VAL A 43 18.49 0.60 13.37
CA VAL A 43 18.35 -0.43 12.32
C VAL A 43 18.27 0.18 10.91
N GLY A 44 18.52 -0.65 9.90
CA GLY A 44 18.52 -0.21 8.51
C GLY A 44 17.14 0.21 8.01
N LEU A 45 17.11 1.11 7.03
CA LEU A 45 15.90 1.63 6.39
C LEU A 45 14.92 0.54 5.93
N CYS A 46 15.45 -0.58 5.43
CA CYS A 46 14.63 -1.69 4.92
C CYS A 46 14.27 -2.74 5.97
N THR A 47 14.84 -2.68 7.18
CA THR A 47 14.77 -3.76 8.17
C THR A 47 13.35 -4.04 8.65
N PHE A 48 12.49 -3.04 8.69
CA PHE A 48 11.12 -3.20 9.15
C PHE A 48 10.24 -4.00 8.17
N CYS A 49 10.66 -4.09 6.90
CA CYS A 49 9.96 -4.85 5.87
C CYS A 49 10.72 -6.13 5.49
N HIS A 50 12.05 -6.05 5.42
CA HIS A 50 12.91 -7.10 4.90
C HIS A 50 13.99 -7.50 5.91
N THR A 51 14.28 -8.79 5.97
CA THR A 51 15.42 -9.30 6.73
C THR A 51 16.47 -9.87 5.79
N PRO A 52 17.75 -9.55 5.99
CA PRO A 52 18.83 -10.17 5.23
C PRO A 52 18.96 -11.68 5.51
N HIS A 53 18.62 -12.17 6.70
CA HIS A 53 18.64 -13.59 7.07
C HIS A 53 17.52 -13.96 8.04
N ARG A 54 17.12 -15.24 8.10
CA ARG A 54 16.09 -15.74 9.04
C ARG A 54 14.72 -15.07 8.87
N ALA A 55 14.32 -14.87 7.61
CA ALA A 55 12.94 -14.49 7.34
C ALA A 55 11.99 -15.51 7.97
N ILE A 56 10.90 -15.02 8.57
CA ILE A 56 9.70 -15.84 8.75
C ILE A 56 9.44 -16.40 7.34
N SER A 57 9.34 -17.71 7.16
CA SER A 57 9.32 -18.37 5.85
C SER A 57 8.23 -17.79 4.94
N THR A 58 8.61 -16.78 4.16
CA THR A 58 7.66 -15.90 3.47
C THR A 58 8.24 -15.39 2.16
N ARG A 59 7.35 -14.89 1.31
CA ARG A 59 7.69 -14.16 0.10
C ARG A 59 8.45 -12.88 0.48
N LEU A 60 9.54 -12.57 -0.26
CA LEU A 60 10.33 -11.34 -0.15
C LEU A 60 11.16 -11.15 1.14
N LEU A 61 11.51 -12.22 1.85
CA LEU A 61 12.26 -12.12 3.10
C LEU A 61 11.55 -11.21 4.13
N TRP A 62 10.22 -11.32 4.22
CA TRP A 62 9.41 -10.43 5.04
C TRP A 62 9.82 -10.53 6.52
N ASN A 63 10.06 -9.37 7.13
CA ASN A 63 10.63 -9.27 8.46
C ASN A 63 9.66 -8.73 9.51
N HIS A 64 8.37 -8.93 9.33
CA HIS A 64 7.37 -8.38 10.25
C HIS A 64 6.35 -9.45 10.62
N THR A 65 5.96 -9.46 11.90
CA THR A 65 4.97 -10.40 12.42
C THR A 65 3.65 -10.21 11.69
N LEU A 66 3.15 -11.27 11.04
CA LEU A 66 1.90 -11.20 10.29
C LEU A 66 0.71 -11.07 11.24
N SER A 67 -0.27 -10.26 10.83
CA SER A 67 -1.59 -10.25 11.48
C SER A 67 -2.25 -11.63 11.37
N THR A 68 -3.01 -11.99 12.41
CA THR A 68 -3.84 -13.19 12.44
C THR A 68 -5.26 -12.93 11.93
N ALA A 69 -5.55 -11.72 11.45
CA ALA A 69 -6.87 -11.36 10.94
C ALA A 69 -7.18 -12.09 9.62
N THR A 70 -8.47 -12.26 9.37
CA THR A 70 -9.02 -12.61 8.06
C THR A 70 -9.82 -11.41 7.59
N TYR A 71 -9.56 -10.94 6.36
CA TYR A 71 -10.11 -9.68 5.89
C TYR A 71 -11.25 -9.88 4.90
N THR A 72 -12.34 -9.15 5.12
CA THR A 72 -13.53 -9.12 4.26
C THR A 72 -14.08 -7.70 4.16
N TRP A 73 -14.78 -7.40 3.07
CA TRP A 73 -15.60 -6.21 2.95
C TRP A 73 -16.94 -6.47 3.64
N GLN A 74 -17.23 -5.73 4.71
CA GLN A 74 -18.46 -5.93 5.50
C GLN A 74 -19.59 -4.99 5.03
N ASP A 75 -19.25 -3.99 4.24
CA ASP A 75 -20.19 -3.05 3.62
C ASP A 75 -20.81 -3.60 2.34
N GLN A 76 -20.12 -4.48 1.60
CA GLN A 76 -20.56 -5.11 0.36
C GLN A 76 -20.01 -6.53 0.23
N ASN A 77 -20.69 -7.42 -0.50
CA ASN A 77 -20.22 -8.80 -0.74
C ASN A 77 -19.89 -9.09 -2.23
N GLU A 78 -20.27 -8.20 -3.15
CA GLU A 78 -20.00 -8.29 -4.57
C GLU A 78 -20.01 -6.93 -5.25
N THR A 79 -19.35 -6.83 -6.41
CA THR A 79 -19.46 -5.67 -7.31
C THR A 79 -20.80 -5.67 -8.04
N ILE A 80 -21.21 -4.54 -8.60
CA ILE A 80 -22.39 -4.43 -9.49
C ILE A 80 -22.33 -5.42 -10.66
N GLY A 81 -21.14 -5.70 -11.19
CA GLY A 81 -20.93 -6.69 -12.26
C GLY A 81 -20.97 -8.16 -11.81
N GLY A 82 -21.32 -8.45 -10.55
CA GLY A 82 -21.43 -9.82 -10.01
C GLY A 82 -20.11 -10.48 -9.61
N THR A 83 -18.99 -9.76 -9.61
CA THR A 83 -17.73 -10.27 -9.04
C THR A 83 -17.83 -10.29 -7.52
N LYS A 84 -17.75 -11.47 -6.89
CA LYS A 84 -17.72 -11.58 -5.42
C LYS A 84 -16.49 -10.89 -4.85
N LEU A 85 -16.63 -10.26 -3.68
CA LEU A 85 -15.46 -9.72 -2.98
C LEU A 85 -14.71 -10.87 -2.29
N PRO A 86 -13.37 -10.92 -2.45
CA PRO A 86 -12.58 -12.03 -1.95
C PRO A 86 -12.42 -11.97 -0.43
N THR A 87 -12.15 -13.14 0.17
CA THR A 87 -11.63 -13.21 1.54
C THR A 87 -10.11 -13.27 1.49
N ILE A 88 -9.43 -12.37 2.20
CA ILE A 88 -7.98 -12.45 2.38
C ILE A 88 -7.73 -13.23 3.66
N ALA A 89 -7.65 -14.56 3.52
CA ALA A 89 -7.38 -15.47 4.62
C ALA A 89 -5.89 -15.45 5.02
N GLN A 90 -5.57 -15.98 6.20
CA GLN A 90 -4.19 -16.17 6.62
C GLN A 90 -3.38 -17.08 5.67
N SER A 91 -4.03 -17.96 4.90
CA SER A 91 -3.38 -18.77 3.87
C SER A 91 -3.03 -18.00 2.60
N TRP A 92 -3.51 -16.75 2.45
CA TRP A 92 -3.22 -15.94 1.27
C TRP A 92 -1.72 -15.66 1.16
N THR A 93 -1.21 -15.71 -0.06
CA THR A 93 0.24 -15.54 -0.34
C THR A 93 0.56 -14.27 -1.13
N GLY A 94 -0.47 -13.48 -1.46
CA GLY A 94 -0.33 -12.20 -2.15
C GLY A 94 0.20 -11.07 -1.26
N PRO A 95 0.82 -10.04 -1.86
CA PRO A 95 1.46 -8.94 -1.14
C PRO A 95 0.54 -8.18 -0.17
N THR A 96 -0.78 -8.12 -0.44
CA THR A 96 -1.73 -7.43 0.45
C THR A 96 -1.68 -7.93 1.89
N LYS A 97 -1.53 -9.25 2.11
CA LYS A 97 -1.44 -9.84 3.46
C LYS A 97 -0.29 -9.24 4.29
N TYR A 98 0.81 -8.91 3.63
CA TYR A 98 2.00 -8.33 4.26
C TYR A 98 1.80 -6.85 4.56
N CYS A 99 1.17 -6.10 3.64
CA CYS A 99 0.81 -4.70 3.91
C CYS A 99 -0.11 -4.59 5.14
N LEU A 100 -1.10 -5.47 5.22
CA LEU A 100 -2.08 -5.46 6.31
C LEU A 100 -1.48 -5.81 7.67
N SER A 101 -0.32 -6.48 7.75
CA SER A 101 0.33 -6.72 9.05
C SER A 101 0.81 -5.44 9.73
N CYS A 102 1.03 -4.36 8.96
CA CYS A 102 1.33 -3.03 9.51
C CYS A 102 0.08 -2.13 9.53
N HIS A 103 -0.69 -2.14 8.45
CA HIS A 103 -1.78 -1.18 8.25
C HIS A 103 -3.05 -1.48 9.03
N ASP A 104 -3.28 -2.73 9.47
CA ASP A 104 -4.49 -3.06 10.23
C ASP A 104 -4.42 -2.65 11.71
N GLY A 105 -3.25 -2.25 12.20
CA GLY A 105 -3.04 -1.77 13.57
C GLY A 105 -3.01 -2.86 14.64
N SER A 106 -3.10 -4.14 14.26
CA SER A 106 -3.07 -5.25 15.23
C SER A 106 -1.66 -5.53 15.75
N VAL A 107 -0.66 -5.45 14.86
CA VAL A 107 0.75 -5.72 15.15
C VAL A 107 1.54 -4.40 15.15
N ALA A 108 2.48 -4.26 16.10
CA ALA A 108 3.31 -3.06 16.18
C ALA A 108 4.29 -3.00 15.00
N VAL A 109 4.56 -1.81 14.47
CA VAL A 109 5.47 -1.64 13.32
C VAL A 109 6.85 -2.24 13.60
N GLY A 110 7.36 -2.14 14.83
CA GLY A 110 8.64 -2.72 15.23
C GLY A 110 8.61 -4.18 15.70
N ASP A 111 7.49 -4.90 15.58
CA ASP A 111 7.43 -6.34 15.85
C ASP A 111 8.04 -7.11 14.66
N VAL A 112 9.37 -7.05 14.58
CA VAL A 112 10.20 -7.55 13.48
C VAL A 112 11.15 -8.65 13.95
N ASN A 113 11.55 -9.55 13.05
CA ASN A 113 12.51 -10.61 13.38
C ASN A 113 13.96 -10.12 13.21
N TRP A 114 14.47 -9.38 14.19
CA TRP A 114 15.85 -8.86 14.17
C TRP A 114 16.87 -9.93 14.60
N TRP A 115 18.17 -9.70 14.30
CA TRP A 115 19.34 -10.60 14.40
C TRP A 115 19.63 -11.33 15.74
N LEU A 116 18.70 -11.36 16.70
CA LEU A 116 18.91 -11.88 18.05
C LEU A 116 18.40 -13.30 18.28
N GLU A 117 18.17 -14.10 17.23
CA GLU A 117 17.80 -15.52 17.39
C GLU A 117 16.50 -15.81 18.18
N GLY A 118 15.75 -14.78 18.56
CA GLY A 118 14.48 -14.85 19.27
C GLY A 118 13.66 -13.58 19.04
N LYS A 119 12.34 -13.67 19.23
CA LYS A 119 11.40 -12.55 19.04
C LYS A 119 11.82 -11.39 19.95
N PRO A 120 12.34 -10.26 19.42
CA PRO A 120 12.69 -9.12 20.26
C PRO A 120 11.41 -8.48 20.84
N VAL A 121 11.56 -7.75 21.95
CA VAL A 121 10.58 -6.70 22.31
C VAL A 121 10.44 -5.77 21.09
N PRO A 122 9.22 -5.37 20.68
CA PRO A 122 9.06 -4.56 19.50
C PRO A 122 10.00 -3.34 19.52
N LEU A 123 10.76 -3.14 18.44
CA LEU A 123 11.69 -2.02 18.31
C LEU A 123 10.98 -0.67 18.34
N ASP A 124 9.71 -0.69 17.97
CA ASP A 124 8.80 0.44 17.91
C ASP A 124 7.38 -0.10 18.17
N ASN A 125 6.67 0.52 19.12
CA ASN A 125 5.32 0.12 19.53
C ASN A 125 4.21 0.87 18.78
N THR A 126 4.56 1.69 17.78
CA THR A 126 3.59 2.43 16.96
C THR A 126 2.68 1.44 16.24
N LYS A 127 1.38 1.75 16.30
CA LYS A 127 0.31 1.04 15.61
C LYS A 127 -0.63 2.09 15.05
N HIS A 128 -1.20 1.81 13.88
CA HIS A 128 -2.39 2.52 13.45
C HIS A 128 -3.55 2.16 14.40
N ALA A 129 -4.44 3.11 14.67
CA ALA A 129 -5.61 2.90 15.51
C ALA A 129 -6.82 3.57 14.86
N TRP A 130 -8.00 2.99 15.00
CA TRP A 130 -9.21 3.64 14.52
C TRP A 130 -9.59 4.81 15.45
N PRO A 131 -9.95 6.00 14.94
CA PRO A 131 -10.01 6.40 13.54
C PRO A 131 -8.67 6.96 13.04
N ASP A 132 -8.03 6.26 12.10
CA ASP A 132 -6.85 6.72 11.37
C ASP A 132 -7.07 6.42 9.88
N PRO A 133 -6.98 7.41 8.97
CA PRO A 133 -7.16 7.17 7.54
C PRO A 133 -6.13 6.22 6.93
N ALA A 134 -4.98 5.99 7.57
CA ALA A 134 -3.99 5.00 7.16
C ALA A 134 -4.25 3.60 7.75
N ASN A 135 -5.24 3.45 8.65
CA ASN A 135 -5.66 2.16 9.18
C ASN A 135 -6.57 1.44 8.17
N VAL A 136 -6.03 0.39 7.55
CA VAL A 136 -6.73 -0.42 6.55
C VAL A 136 -6.92 -1.82 7.10
N GLY A 137 -8.15 -2.34 7.10
CA GLY A 137 -8.45 -3.67 7.62
C GLY A 137 -8.85 -3.71 9.09
N ALA A 138 -9.13 -2.56 9.72
CA ALA A 138 -9.78 -2.50 11.03
C ALA A 138 -10.87 -1.41 11.11
N THR A 139 -11.60 -1.20 10.01
CA THR A 139 -12.65 -0.16 9.91
C THR A 139 -13.69 -0.29 11.03
N GLY A 140 -13.98 0.83 11.71
CA GLY A 140 -14.93 0.87 12.83
C GLY A 140 -14.44 0.15 14.08
N GLY A 141 -13.11 0.00 14.24
CA GLY A 141 -12.49 -0.74 15.34
C GLY A 141 -12.62 -2.26 15.25
N THR A 142 -13.13 -2.79 14.13
CA THR A 142 -13.30 -4.23 13.91
C THR A 142 -12.17 -4.76 13.05
N LEU A 143 -11.22 -5.46 13.67
CA LEU A 143 -10.11 -6.11 12.96
C LEU A 143 -10.62 -7.09 11.88
N GLY A 144 -10.03 -7.06 10.69
CA GLY A 144 -10.48 -7.78 9.51
C GLY A 144 -11.49 -7.01 8.63
N ASN A 145 -11.96 -5.85 9.07
CA ASN A 145 -12.96 -5.08 8.32
C ASN A 145 -12.33 -4.18 7.25
N MET A 146 -12.59 -4.51 5.97
CA MET A 146 -12.12 -3.76 4.80
C MET A 146 -13.12 -2.71 4.28
N SER A 147 -14.26 -2.50 4.95
CA SER A 147 -15.28 -1.55 4.48
C SER A 147 -14.70 -0.19 4.10
N GLY A 148 -15.18 0.37 3.00
CA GLY A 148 -14.74 1.64 2.42
C GLY A 148 -13.45 1.58 1.59
N ASN A 149 -12.73 0.46 1.56
CA ASN A 149 -11.49 0.33 0.80
C ASN A 149 -11.75 -0.25 -0.60
N HIS A 150 -10.91 0.13 -1.57
CA HIS A 150 -10.96 -0.48 -2.90
C HIS A 150 -10.63 -1.99 -2.81
N PRO A 151 -11.39 -2.87 -3.49
CA PRO A 151 -11.09 -4.30 -3.53
C PRO A 151 -9.66 -4.62 -3.97
N VAL A 152 -9.02 -5.50 -3.22
CA VAL A 152 -7.69 -6.06 -3.49
C VAL A 152 -7.74 -7.57 -3.27
N ALA A 153 -6.74 -8.29 -3.79
CA ALA A 153 -6.79 -9.73 -3.93
C ALA A 153 -7.98 -10.22 -4.79
N VAL A 154 -8.41 -9.41 -5.75
CA VAL A 154 -9.58 -9.60 -6.63
C VAL A 154 -9.10 -9.77 -8.08
N PRO A 155 -9.80 -10.54 -8.94
CA PRO A 155 -9.43 -10.66 -10.35
C PRO A 155 -9.50 -9.32 -11.09
N TYR A 156 -8.55 -9.11 -11.98
CA TYR A 156 -8.53 -8.00 -12.92
C TYR A 156 -8.88 -8.53 -14.32
N PRO A 157 -9.75 -7.88 -15.11
CA PRO A 157 -10.11 -8.29 -16.47
C PRO A 157 -8.98 -8.12 -17.50
N TYR A 158 -7.81 -8.70 -17.22
CA TYR A 158 -6.61 -8.61 -18.04
C TYR A 158 -6.87 -9.15 -19.45
N GLN A 159 -6.33 -8.45 -20.45
CA GLN A 159 -6.56 -8.65 -21.88
C GLN A 159 -8.05 -8.60 -22.26
N GLN A 160 -8.82 -7.83 -21.50
CA GLN A 160 -10.27 -7.77 -21.67
C GLN A 160 -10.93 -9.15 -21.64
N ALA A 161 -10.44 -10.03 -20.76
CA ALA A 161 -10.99 -11.35 -20.52
C ALA A 161 -11.33 -11.55 -19.03
N LYS A 162 -12.26 -12.46 -18.74
CA LYS A 162 -12.50 -12.89 -17.36
C LYS A 162 -11.25 -13.57 -16.81
N ASN A 163 -10.92 -13.24 -15.58
CA ASN A 163 -9.81 -13.85 -14.86
C ASN A 163 -10.33 -14.41 -13.54
N SER A 164 -9.64 -15.44 -13.04
CA SER A 164 -9.85 -15.98 -11.71
C SER A 164 -8.64 -15.67 -10.82
N TYR A 165 -8.88 -15.16 -9.62
CA TYR A 165 -7.84 -14.78 -8.69
C TYR A 165 -8.39 -14.86 -7.26
N ASN A 166 -7.64 -15.45 -6.32
CA ASN A 166 -8.11 -15.70 -4.96
C ASN A 166 -9.45 -16.45 -4.92
N SER A 167 -9.58 -17.50 -5.74
CA SER A 167 -10.80 -18.29 -5.89
C SER A 167 -12.06 -17.50 -6.30
N VAL A 168 -11.91 -16.25 -6.76
CA VAL A 168 -12.99 -15.42 -7.29
C VAL A 168 -12.77 -15.25 -8.79
N THR A 169 -13.84 -15.38 -9.56
CA THR A 169 -13.83 -15.12 -11.01
C THR A 169 -14.55 -13.80 -11.30
N THR A 170 -14.04 -13.05 -12.28
CA THR A 170 -14.73 -11.88 -12.84
C THR A 170 -16.19 -12.21 -13.15
N GLY A 171 -17.12 -11.45 -12.58
CA GLY A 171 -18.56 -11.66 -12.74
C GLY A 171 -19.06 -11.47 -14.16
N ASP A 172 -20.20 -12.08 -14.47
CA ASP A 172 -20.79 -12.08 -15.81
C ASP A 172 -21.29 -10.69 -16.25
N GLY A 173 -21.64 -9.82 -15.28
CA GLY A 173 -22.12 -8.46 -15.53
C GLY A 173 -21.00 -7.42 -15.64
N VAL A 174 -19.73 -7.81 -15.56
CA VAL A 174 -18.61 -6.87 -15.74
C VAL A 174 -18.52 -6.45 -17.20
N ILE A 175 -18.57 -5.14 -17.46
CA ILE A 175 -18.34 -4.58 -18.80
C ILE A 175 -16.83 -4.54 -19.04
N ILE A 176 -16.29 -5.64 -19.54
CA ILE A 176 -14.84 -5.83 -19.63
C ILE A 176 -14.17 -4.82 -20.60
N SER A 177 -14.91 -4.25 -21.56
CA SER A 177 -14.42 -3.18 -22.43
C SER A 177 -14.11 -1.88 -21.69
N GLU A 178 -14.66 -1.67 -20.49
CA GLU A 178 -14.36 -0.52 -19.61
C GLU A 178 -13.06 -0.71 -18.81
N PHE A 179 -12.30 -1.78 -19.07
CA PHE A 179 -11.00 -2.02 -18.47
C PHE A 179 -9.89 -1.85 -19.50
N VAL A 180 -8.79 -1.24 -19.08
CA VAL A 180 -7.55 -1.20 -19.87
C VAL A 180 -7.05 -2.63 -20.04
N ALA A 181 -6.85 -3.07 -21.29
CA ALA A 181 -6.45 -4.45 -21.58
C ALA A 181 -5.17 -4.87 -20.83
N ASP A 182 -4.17 -4.00 -20.80
CA ASP A 182 -2.95 -4.17 -20.01
C ASP A 182 -2.57 -2.88 -19.27
N PRO A 183 -2.95 -2.73 -17.99
CA PRO A 183 -2.58 -1.56 -17.19
C PRO A 183 -1.10 -1.54 -16.79
N GLY A 184 -0.32 -2.57 -17.13
CA GLY A 184 1.15 -2.59 -16.98
C GLY A 184 1.83 -1.45 -17.73
N ALA A 185 1.32 -1.10 -18.92
CA ALA A 185 1.77 0.07 -19.68
C ALA A 185 1.53 1.39 -18.91
N ASN A 186 0.55 1.42 -18.02
CA ASN A 186 0.22 2.53 -17.14
C ASN A 186 0.94 2.48 -15.78
N LYS A 187 1.96 1.61 -15.63
CA LYS A 187 2.76 1.35 -14.42
C LYS A 187 2.03 0.63 -13.28
N ILE A 188 0.85 0.09 -13.53
CA ILE A 188 0.15 -0.76 -12.56
C ILE A 188 0.79 -2.14 -12.56
N ARG A 189 1.12 -2.64 -11.37
CA ARG A 189 1.72 -3.96 -11.23
C ARG A 189 0.62 -5.01 -11.13
N LEU A 190 0.65 -6.02 -12.01
CA LEU A 190 -0.29 -7.13 -11.97
C LEU A 190 0.30 -8.37 -11.30
N PHE A 191 -0.60 -9.24 -10.84
CA PHE A 191 -0.26 -10.49 -10.17
C PHE A 191 -1.03 -11.65 -10.79
N ASN A 192 -0.53 -12.87 -10.65
CA ASN A 192 -1.24 -14.09 -11.00
C ASN A 192 -1.29 -15.08 -9.85
N ASP A 193 -2.40 -15.79 -9.73
CA ASP A 193 -2.59 -16.84 -8.75
C ASP A 193 -2.35 -18.22 -9.39
N THR A 194 -1.34 -18.94 -8.91
CA THR A 194 -1.03 -20.30 -9.40
C THR A 194 -1.84 -21.39 -8.71
N GLY A 195 -2.72 -21.04 -7.77
CA GLY A 195 -3.44 -21.95 -6.88
C GLY A 195 -2.63 -22.40 -5.65
N THR A 196 -1.31 -22.21 -5.69
CA THR A 196 -0.39 -22.50 -4.58
C THR A 196 0.35 -21.25 -4.11
N LEU A 197 0.63 -20.31 -5.01
CA LEU A 197 1.16 -19.01 -4.66
C LEU A 197 0.71 -17.91 -5.61
N VAL A 198 0.72 -16.69 -5.10
CA VAL A 198 0.61 -15.48 -5.90
C VAL A 198 1.97 -15.10 -6.45
N ARG A 199 2.10 -14.85 -7.75
CA ARG A 199 3.31 -14.36 -8.42
C ARG A 199 3.09 -12.98 -9.02
N ALA A 200 4.16 -12.21 -9.16
CA ALA A 200 4.11 -10.96 -9.90
C ALA A 200 4.14 -11.24 -11.40
N GLY A 201 3.45 -10.39 -12.17
CA GLY A 201 3.26 -10.56 -13.60
C GLY A 201 1.83 -11.04 -13.92
N ALA A 202 1.32 -10.59 -15.05
CA ALA A 202 0.01 -10.99 -15.55
C ALA A 202 0.09 -12.35 -16.27
N VAL A 203 -0.96 -13.15 -16.10
CA VAL A 203 -1.17 -14.42 -16.82
C VAL A 203 -2.64 -14.49 -17.20
N ALA A 204 -2.93 -14.71 -18.49
CA ALA A 204 -4.29 -14.79 -18.99
C ALA A 204 -5.13 -15.82 -18.19
N GLY A 205 -6.34 -15.43 -17.82
CA GLY A 205 -7.27 -16.23 -17.02
C GLY A 205 -6.95 -16.30 -15.52
N LYS A 206 -5.80 -15.78 -15.06
CA LYS A 206 -5.34 -15.90 -13.67
C LYS A 206 -4.88 -14.59 -13.05
N THR A 207 -5.18 -13.45 -13.67
CA THR A 207 -4.64 -12.15 -13.27
C THR A 207 -5.52 -11.44 -12.24
N GLY A 208 -4.88 -10.79 -11.28
CA GLY A 208 -5.52 -9.97 -10.25
C GLY A 208 -4.67 -8.77 -9.83
N ILE A 209 -5.26 -8.01 -8.91
CA ILE A 209 -4.62 -6.83 -8.29
C ILE A 209 -4.48 -7.01 -6.78
N GLU A 210 -3.48 -6.32 -6.24
CA GLU A 210 -3.09 -6.32 -4.83
C GLU A 210 -2.77 -4.88 -4.40
N CYS A 211 -2.54 -4.60 -3.11
CA CYS A 211 -2.16 -3.24 -2.67
C CYS A 211 -0.97 -2.68 -3.46
N SER A 212 0.06 -3.50 -3.70
CA SER A 212 1.25 -3.11 -4.48
C SER A 212 1.03 -2.97 -5.99
N SER A 213 -0.18 -3.23 -6.49
CA SER A 213 -0.61 -2.86 -7.84
C SER A 213 -0.74 -1.35 -7.99
N CYS A 214 -1.22 -0.69 -6.93
CA CYS A 214 -1.46 0.76 -6.89
C CYS A 214 -0.37 1.49 -6.10
N HIS A 215 0.24 0.85 -5.11
CA HIS A 215 1.31 1.43 -4.30
C HIS A 215 2.68 0.88 -4.71
N ASP A 216 3.70 1.75 -4.74
CA ASP A 216 5.10 1.37 -4.86
C ASP A 216 5.76 1.49 -3.48
N PRO A 217 5.85 0.41 -2.68
CA PRO A 217 6.33 0.49 -1.29
C PRO A 217 7.78 0.98 -1.17
N HIS A 218 8.54 1.02 -2.28
CA HIS A 218 9.89 1.56 -2.30
C HIS A 218 9.93 3.05 -2.64
N ASN A 219 8.79 3.69 -2.94
CA ASN A 219 8.70 5.03 -3.52
C ASN A 219 9.71 5.18 -4.69
N GLY A 220 9.76 4.18 -5.56
CA GLY A 220 10.70 4.12 -6.69
C GLY A 220 10.18 4.90 -7.90
N SER A 221 10.85 4.76 -9.03
CA SER A 221 10.51 5.49 -10.27
C SER A 221 9.08 5.27 -10.79
N THR A 222 8.35 4.31 -10.23
CA THR A 222 6.95 4.05 -10.56
C THR A 222 5.96 4.80 -9.67
N ALA A 223 6.39 5.37 -8.54
CA ALA A 223 5.58 6.25 -7.73
C ALA A 223 5.39 7.61 -8.44
N GLU A 224 4.15 8.10 -8.45
CA GLU A 224 3.73 9.33 -9.11
C GLU A 224 3.04 10.30 -8.17
N ASP A 225 2.64 9.89 -6.96
CA ASP A 225 1.96 10.77 -5.99
C ASP A 225 2.24 10.39 -4.53
N ILE A 226 1.64 11.16 -3.62
CA ILE A 226 1.58 10.85 -2.19
C ILE A 226 1.07 9.44 -1.92
N TYR A 227 1.35 8.91 -0.72
CA TYR A 227 1.06 7.52 -0.33
C TYR A 227 1.74 6.48 -1.24
N PHE A 228 2.79 6.88 -1.94
CA PHE A 228 3.54 6.05 -2.89
C PHE A 228 2.67 5.50 -4.03
N LEU A 229 1.63 6.22 -4.45
CA LEU A 229 0.75 5.74 -5.51
C LEU A 229 1.47 5.73 -6.86
N ARG A 230 1.20 4.71 -7.66
CA ARG A 230 1.64 4.53 -9.05
C ARG A 230 0.83 5.38 -10.04
N GLY A 231 0.05 6.34 -9.54
CA GLY A 231 -0.79 7.28 -10.27
C GLY A 231 -1.23 8.41 -9.36
N LYS A 232 -1.88 9.43 -9.91
CA LYS A 232 -2.35 10.60 -9.15
C LYS A 232 -3.64 10.29 -8.39
N VAL A 233 -3.77 10.82 -7.17
CA VAL A 233 -4.99 10.72 -6.33
C VAL A 233 -6.17 11.46 -6.97
N LYS A 234 -5.89 12.51 -7.74
CA LYS A 234 -6.91 13.37 -8.37
C LYS A 234 -6.58 13.57 -9.85
N GLY A 235 -7.62 13.69 -10.67
CA GLY A 235 -7.52 14.04 -12.08
C GLY A 235 -8.72 13.52 -12.89
N ASP A 236 -8.75 13.89 -14.16
CA ASP A 236 -9.77 13.50 -15.16
C ASP A 236 -9.17 12.81 -16.39
N SER A 237 -7.84 12.68 -16.40
CA SER A 237 -7.02 12.11 -17.46
C SER A 237 -5.83 11.37 -16.84
N LEU A 238 -5.11 10.56 -17.63
CA LEU A 238 -3.85 9.98 -17.16
C LEU A 238 -2.91 11.12 -16.69
N PRO A 239 -2.25 10.99 -15.52
CA PRO A 239 -2.03 9.75 -14.77
C PRO A 239 -2.97 9.52 -13.57
N TYR A 240 -4.21 10.01 -13.57
CA TYR A 240 -5.19 9.71 -12.51
C TYR A 240 -5.33 8.19 -12.29
N ILE A 241 -5.24 7.75 -11.03
CA ILE A 241 -5.10 6.33 -10.67
C ILE A 241 -6.22 5.45 -11.23
N CYS A 242 -7.48 5.93 -11.21
CA CYS A 242 -8.60 5.14 -11.73
C CYS A 242 -8.47 4.89 -13.24
N LEU A 243 -8.01 5.89 -13.99
CA LEU A 243 -7.86 5.81 -15.46
C LEU A 243 -6.65 4.98 -15.90
N LYS A 244 -5.83 4.51 -14.95
CA LYS A 244 -4.78 3.53 -15.26
C LYS A 244 -5.33 2.13 -15.48
N CYS A 245 -6.51 1.84 -14.93
CA CYS A 245 -7.17 0.53 -14.99
C CYS A 245 -8.53 0.59 -15.70
N HIS A 246 -9.25 1.71 -15.62
CA HIS A 246 -10.58 1.87 -16.18
C HIS A 246 -10.55 2.79 -17.41
N SER A 247 -11.12 2.30 -18.51
CA SER A 247 -11.37 3.06 -19.72
C SER A 247 -12.83 3.54 -19.69
N LYS A 248 -13.03 4.85 -19.85
CA LYS A 248 -14.37 5.45 -20.00
C LYS A 248 -14.85 5.36 -21.44
#